data_AF-A0A9D7X9I0-F1
#
_entry.id   AF-A0A9D7X9I0-F1
#
_cell.length_a   1.000
_cell.length_b   1.000
_cell.length_c   1.000
_cell.angle_alpha   90.00
_cell.angle_beta   90.00
_cell.angle_gamma   90.00
#
_symmetry.space_group_name_H-M   'P 1'
#
loop_
_entity.id
_entity.type
_entity.pdbx_description
1 polymer ?
#
loop_
_entity_poly.entity_id
_entity_poly.type
_entity_poly.pdbx_seq_one_letter_code
_entity_poly.pdbx_strand_id
1 'polypeptide(L)'
;MSSDDNKPFDPFELTAAILLGIGAIGASLAGHQEGLWGGASVEAYGEAAALTTKASSTYNDELTTYMQDTQIDIRSKELIWEGDESKDEDVSGRLLGMANWMLLTQVSDSAYKYLKLPEATRKAYWEGDEEQMLTHEELLLALETDLDQDYVDEVFSASEDEFEAADKRFAEGRDANNKGDQFSLAGVILTVALFFAGLSLVFKTKMRWAFLGVGTLVLIGGLGFMSTLSWA
;
A
#
# COMPACT_ATOMS: atom_id res chain seq x y z
N MET A 1 66.82 10.86 38.04
CA MET A 1 65.38 10.56 37.90
C MET A 1 64.82 11.49 36.85
N SER A 2 64.49 10.96 35.66
CA SER A 2 63.90 11.75 34.57
C SER A 2 62.46 12.10 34.93
N SER A 3 62.06 13.33 34.64
CA SER A 3 60.78 13.97 34.95
C SER A 3 59.55 13.40 34.22
N ASP A 4 59.61 12.15 33.73
CA ASP A 4 58.51 11.53 32.98
C ASP A 4 57.52 10.73 33.86
N ASP A 5 57.81 10.56 35.15
CA ASP A 5 57.05 9.68 36.07
C ASP A 5 55.75 10.28 36.64
N ASN A 6 55.26 11.41 36.09
CA ASN A 6 54.13 12.15 36.66
C ASN A 6 53.02 12.47 35.64
N LYS A 7 52.87 11.66 34.59
CA LYS A 7 51.68 11.73 33.72
C LYS A 7 50.63 10.75 34.25
N PRO A 8 49.40 11.21 34.55
CA PRO A 8 48.37 10.35 35.14
C PRO A 8 47.89 9.22 34.20
N PHE A 9 48.18 9.28 32.89
CA PHE A 9 47.77 8.28 31.90
C PHE A 9 48.79 8.10 30.76
N ASP A 10 48.90 6.89 30.21
CA ASP A 10 49.62 6.61 28.94
C ASP A 10 48.82 7.24 27.77
N PRO A 11 49.43 8.12 26.94
CA PRO A 11 48.79 8.70 25.76
C PRO A 11 48.15 7.66 24.81
N PHE A 12 48.71 6.45 24.74
CA PHE A 12 48.12 5.35 23.96
C PHE A 12 46.78 4.90 24.53
N GLU A 13 46.72 4.65 25.84
CA GLU A 13 45.51 4.20 26.53
C GLU A 13 44.40 5.25 26.45
N LEU A 14 44.77 6.53 26.60
CA LEU A 14 43.83 7.63 26.42
C LEU A 14 43.25 7.66 25.00
N THR A 15 44.09 7.49 23.98
CA THR A 15 43.65 7.50 22.58
C THR A 15 42.71 6.32 22.27
N ALA A 16 43.07 5.12 22.73
CA ALA A 16 42.23 3.93 22.59
C ALA A 16 40.91 4.08 23.33
N ALA A 17 40.91 4.66 24.54
CA ALA A 17 39.69 4.92 25.32
C ALA A 17 38.77 5.94 24.63
N ILE A 18 39.32 7.00 24.03
CA ILE A 18 38.54 7.98 23.27
C ILE A 18 37.90 7.32 22.04
N LEU A 19 38.67 6.51 21.30
CA LEU A 19 38.17 5.80 20.12
C LEU A 19 37.03 4.85 20.50
N LEU A 20 37.19 4.10 21.59
CA LEU A 20 36.14 3.24 22.14
C LEU A 20 34.88 4.04 22.54
N GLY A 21 35.04 5.20 23.17
CA GLY A 21 33.91 6.07 23.53
C GLY A 21 33.16 6.57 22.30
N ILE A 22 33.88 7.06 21.28
CA ILE A 22 33.29 7.55 20.03
C ILE A 22 32.56 6.43 19.29
N GLY A 23 33.20 5.25 19.17
CA GLY A 23 32.58 4.11 18.49
C GLY A 23 31.32 3.62 19.20
N ALA A 24 31.29 3.66 20.54
CA ALA A 24 30.12 3.27 21.33
C ALA A 24 28.97 4.24 21.15
N ILE A 25 29.24 5.55 21.15
CA ILE A 25 28.24 6.58 20.85
C ILE A 25 27.71 6.40 19.42
N GLY A 26 28.60 6.22 18.45
CA GLY A 26 28.20 6.00 17.06
C GLY A 26 27.33 4.75 16.88
N ALA A 27 27.72 3.63 17.48
CA ALA A 27 26.95 2.39 17.43
C ALA A 27 25.58 2.55 18.09
N SER A 28 25.51 3.26 19.22
CA SER A 28 24.24 3.58 19.89
C SER A 28 23.36 4.49 19.04
N LEU A 29 23.92 5.47 18.35
CA LEU A 29 23.17 6.34 17.44
C LEU A 29 22.63 5.55 16.24
N ALA A 30 23.45 4.67 15.66
CA ALA A 30 23.05 3.79 14.58
C ALA A 30 21.87 2.89 15.01
N GLY A 31 21.96 2.23 16.17
CA GLY A 31 20.86 1.40 16.68
C GLY A 31 19.59 2.20 17.01
N HIS A 32 19.72 3.45 17.46
CA HIS A 32 18.56 4.31 17.68
C HIS A 32 17.86 4.67 16.35
N GLN A 33 18.63 5.03 15.33
CA GLN A 33 18.13 5.36 13.99
C GLN A 33 17.52 4.14 13.28
N GLU A 34 18.14 2.96 13.40
CA GLU A 34 17.57 1.68 12.96
C GLU A 34 16.19 1.44 13.59
N GLY A 35 16.06 1.65 14.91
CA GLY A 35 14.81 1.48 15.63
C GLY A 35 13.70 2.46 15.20
N LEU A 36 14.05 3.72 14.91
CA LEU A 36 13.08 4.72 14.42
C LEU A 36 12.54 4.34 13.04
N TRP A 37 13.43 4.01 12.11
CA TRP A 37 13.05 3.56 10.76
C TRP A 37 12.30 2.23 10.78
N GLY A 38 12.69 1.30 11.66
CA GLY A 38 11.97 0.05 11.89
C GLY A 38 10.58 0.25 12.47
N GLY A 39 10.40 1.24 13.35
CA GLY A 39 9.07 1.64 13.83
C GLY A 39 8.18 2.15 12.68
N ALA A 40 8.72 3.07 11.87
CA ALA A 40 8.02 3.62 10.72
C ALA A 40 7.66 2.56 9.67
N SER A 41 8.52 1.55 9.45
CA SER A 41 8.24 0.47 8.51
C SER A 41 7.11 -0.43 9.01
N VAL A 42 7.13 -0.82 10.28
CA VAL A 42 6.09 -1.64 10.90
C VAL A 42 4.73 -0.93 10.89
N GLU A 43 4.71 0.36 11.22
CA GLU A 43 3.50 1.18 11.15
C GLU A 43 2.94 1.25 9.73
N ALA A 44 3.80 1.56 8.75
CA ALA A 44 3.40 1.62 7.34
C ALA A 44 2.89 0.28 6.81
N TYR A 45 3.53 -0.84 7.14
CA TYR A 45 3.03 -2.17 6.75
C TYR A 45 1.71 -2.52 7.43
N GLY A 46 1.51 -2.12 8.69
CA GLY A 46 0.25 -2.29 9.40
C GLY A 46 -0.89 -1.51 8.76
N GLU A 47 -0.65 -0.24 8.41
CA GLU A 47 -1.61 0.61 7.70
C GLU A 47 -1.90 0.09 6.30
N ALA A 48 -0.88 -0.33 5.54
CA ALA A 48 -1.05 -0.93 4.22
C ALA A 48 -1.93 -2.18 4.28
N ALA A 49 -1.69 -3.08 5.25
CA ALA A 49 -2.51 -4.28 5.42
C ALA A 49 -3.98 -3.95 5.79
N ALA A 50 -4.19 -2.93 6.63
CA ALA A 50 -5.53 -2.45 6.95
C ALA A 50 -6.24 -1.87 5.72
N LEU A 51 -5.53 -1.05 4.91
CA LEU A 51 -6.04 -0.51 3.66
C LEU A 51 -6.38 -1.61 2.66
N THR A 52 -5.51 -2.60 2.45
CA THR A 52 -5.77 -3.74 1.57
C THR A 52 -7.01 -4.53 2.00
N THR A 53 -7.20 -4.70 3.32
CA THR A 53 -8.38 -5.40 3.85
C THR A 53 -9.66 -4.61 3.57
N LYS A 54 -9.62 -3.28 3.73
CA LYS A 54 -10.73 -2.40 3.39
C LYS A 54 -11.03 -2.41 1.89
N ALA A 55 -10.00 -2.25 1.06
CA ALA A 55 -10.09 -2.33 -0.40
C ALA A 55 -10.71 -3.64 -0.87
N SER A 56 -10.32 -4.76 -0.25
CA SER A 56 -10.90 -6.07 -0.53
C SER A 56 -12.38 -6.15 -0.15
N SER A 57 -12.81 -5.50 0.95
CA SER A 57 -14.22 -5.43 1.30
C SER A 57 -15.00 -4.65 0.25
N THR A 58 -14.53 -3.45 -0.09
CA THR A 58 -15.12 -2.58 -1.12
C THR A 58 -15.23 -3.32 -2.46
N TYR A 59 -14.14 -3.97 -2.91
CA TYR A 59 -14.11 -4.76 -4.13
C TYR A 59 -15.14 -5.89 -4.13
N ASN A 60 -15.37 -6.57 -3.00
CA ASN A 60 -16.36 -7.65 -2.93
C ASN A 60 -17.80 -7.11 -3.02
N ASP A 61 -18.05 -5.93 -2.45
CA ASP A 61 -19.35 -5.26 -2.57
C ASP A 61 -19.59 -4.82 -4.03
N GLU A 62 -18.60 -4.18 -4.66
CA GLU A 62 -18.61 -3.80 -6.09
C GLU A 62 -18.78 -5.02 -7.01
N LEU A 63 -18.07 -6.11 -6.73
CA LEU A 63 -18.20 -7.37 -7.47
C LEU A 63 -19.61 -7.95 -7.36
N THR A 64 -20.23 -7.85 -6.18
CA THR A 64 -21.61 -8.29 -5.98
C THR A 64 -22.57 -7.45 -6.82
N THR A 65 -22.40 -6.12 -6.82
CA THR A 65 -23.17 -5.21 -7.68
C THR A 65 -22.99 -5.54 -9.16
N TYR A 66 -21.75 -5.67 -9.63
CA TYR A 66 -21.43 -6.04 -11.01
C TYR A 66 -22.10 -7.35 -11.42
N MET A 67 -22.01 -8.39 -10.58
CA MET A 67 -22.62 -9.69 -10.86
C MET A 67 -24.15 -9.61 -10.89
N GLN A 68 -24.76 -8.88 -9.96
CA GLN A 68 -26.20 -8.66 -9.92
C GLN A 68 -26.68 -7.93 -11.19
N ASP A 69 -26.03 -6.82 -11.56
CA ASP A 69 -26.40 -6.02 -12.72
C ASP A 69 -26.25 -6.80 -14.01
N THR A 70 -25.15 -7.56 -14.17
CA THR A 70 -24.94 -8.42 -15.35
C THR A 70 -26.02 -9.49 -15.45
N GLN A 71 -26.42 -10.11 -14.33
CA GLN A 71 -27.49 -11.11 -14.34
C GLN A 71 -28.85 -10.51 -14.70
N ILE A 72 -29.14 -9.31 -14.20
CA ILE A 72 -30.38 -8.61 -14.49
C ILE A 72 -30.41 -8.14 -15.93
N ASP A 73 -29.30 -7.63 -16.47
CA ASP A 73 -29.17 -7.24 -17.88
C ASP A 73 -29.46 -8.43 -18.80
N ILE A 74 -28.74 -9.55 -18.61
CA ILE A 74 -28.95 -10.78 -19.38
C ILE A 74 -30.41 -11.22 -19.31
N ARG A 75 -30.99 -11.28 -18.10
CA ARG A 75 -32.37 -11.74 -17.93
C ARG A 75 -33.39 -10.78 -18.54
N SER A 76 -33.15 -9.48 -18.46
CA SER A 76 -34.01 -8.47 -19.07
C SER A 76 -33.96 -8.57 -20.59
N LYS A 77 -32.77 -8.76 -21.17
CA LYS A 77 -32.56 -8.99 -22.61
C LYS A 77 -33.31 -10.23 -23.10
N GLU A 78 -33.24 -11.35 -22.37
CA GLU A 78 -34.02 -12.56 -22.68
C GLU A 78 -35.52 -12.28 -22.71
N LEU A 79 -36.05 -11.57 -21.70
CA LEU A 79 -37.47 -11.22 -21.61
C LEU A 79 -37.91 -10.27 -22.72
N ILE A 80 -37.07 -9.30 -23.07
CA ILE A 80 -37.34 -8.34 -24.15
C ILE A 80 -37.40 -9.09 -25.48
N TRP A 81 -36.43 -9.94 -25.74
CA TRP A 81 -36.38 -10.74 -26.97
C TRP A 81 -37.60 -11.67 -27.08
N GLU A 82 -37.88 -12.48 -26.06
CA GLU A 82 -39.04 -13.40 -26.09
C GLU A 82 -40.38 -12.64 -26.18
N GLY A 83 -40.48 -11.49 -25.52
CA GLY A 83 -41.65 -10.61 -25.57
C GLY A 83 -41.87 -10.00 -26.96
N ASP A 84 -40.80 -9.56 -27.62
CA ASP A 84 -40.83 -8.96 -28.96
C ASP A 84 -41.19 -9.98 -30.05
N GLU A 85 -40.69 -11.21 -29.96
CA GLU A 85 -40.98 -12.27 -30.93
C GLU A 85 -42.34 -12.96 -30.72
N SER A 86 -42.97 -12.76 -29.55
CA SER A 86 -44.24 -13.40 -29.21
C SER A 86 -45.38 -12.90 -30.09
N LYS A 87 -46.12 -13.84 -30.71
CA LYS A 87 -47.35 -13.55 -31.47
C LYS A 87 -48.60 -13.43 -30.58
N ASP A 88 -48.48 -13.82 -29.31
CA ASP A 88 -49.53 -13.71 -28.32
C ASP A 88 -49.31 -12.39 -27.55
N GLU A 89 -50.28 -11.46 -27.70
CA GLU A 89 -50.21 -10.11 -27.12
C GLU A 89 -50.19 -10.14 -25.59
N ASP A 90 -50.92 -11.08 -24.95
CA ASP A 90 -50.95 -11.19 -23.49
C ASP A 90 -49.62 -11.72 -22.95
N VAL A 91 -48.98 -12.63 -23.67
CA VAL A 91 -47.64 -13.14 -23.35
C VAL A 91 -46.59 -12.06 -23.56
N SER A 92 -46.64 -11.35 -24.68
CA SER A 92 -45.72 -10.24 -25.00
C SER A 92 -45.77 -9.16 -23.92
N GLY A 93 -46.97 -8.67 -23.60
CA GLY A 93 -47.15 -7.63 -22.58
C GLY A 93 -46.64 -8.02 -21.20
N ARG A 94 -46.81 -9.29 -20.80
CA ARG A 94 -46.27 -9.80 -19.53
C ARG A 94 -44.75 -9.83 -19.51
N LEU A 95 -44.11 -10.34 -20.57
CA LEU A 95 -42.65 -10.45 -20.64
C LEU A 95 -41.98 -9.07 -20.67
N LEU A 96 -42.49 -8.17 -21.52
CA LEU A 96 -42.00 -6.79 -21.62
C LEU A 96 -42.23 -6.02 -20.31
N GLY A 97 -43.37 -6.23 -19.65
CA GLY A 97 -43.65 -5.65 -18.33
C GLY A 97 -42.68 -6.14 -17.24
N MET A 98 -42.32 -7.43 -17.26
CA MET A 98 -41.32 -7.98 -16.34
C MET A 98 -39.93 -7.38 -16.60
N ALA A 99 -39.52 -7.25 -17.86
CA ALA A 99 -38.26 -6.60 -18.22
C ALA A 99 -38.22 -5.14 -17.75
N ASN A 100 -39.32 -4.42 -17.93
CA ASN A 100 -39.48 -3.04 -17.46
C ASN A 100 -39.24 -2.93 -15.95
N TRP A 101 -39.92 -3.77 -15.17
CA TRP A 101 -39.76 -3.81 -13.71
C TRP A 101 -38.32 -4.13 -13.30
N MET A 102 -37.67 -5.09 -13.97
CA MET A 102 -36.27 -5.45 -13.68
C MET A 102 -35.32 -4.27 -13.93
N LEU A 103 -35.44 -3.60 -15.08
CA LEU A 103 -34.62 -2.45 -15.44
C LEU A 103 -34.91 -1.20 -14.61
N LEU A 104 -36.15 -0.98 -14.15
CA LEU A 104 -36.47 0.19 -13.33
C LEU A 104 -36.13 0.02 -11.85
N THR A 105 -36.07 -1.23 -11.35
CA THR A 105 -36.01 -1.48 -9.90
C THR A 105 -34.84 -2.32 -9.41
N GLN A 106 -34.28 -3.20 -10.25
CA GLN A 106 -33.30 -4.19 -9.79
C GLN A 106 -31.86 -3.85 -10.18
N VAL A 107 -31.65 -3.16 -11.30
CA VAL A 107 -30.31 -2.71 -11.72
C VAL A 107 -29.82 -1.53 -10.89
N SER A 108 -28.51 -1.43 -10.71
CA SER A 108 -27.89 -0.25 -10.10
C SER A 108 -28.11 1.02 -10.92
N ASP A 109 -27.90 2.18 -10.30
CA ASP A 109 -27.98 3.47 -10.98
C ASP A 109 -26.92 3.59 -12.08
N SER A 110 -25.72 3.06 -11.83
CA SER A 110 -24.62 3.04 -12.81
C SER A 110 -24.99 2.17 -14.01
N ALA A 111 -25.42 0.92 -13.79
CA ALA A 111 -25.81 0.03 -14.88
C ALA A 111 -26.93 0.65 -15.75
N TYR A 112 -27.94 1.26 -15.14
CA TYR A 112 -29.03 1.92 -15.86
C TYR A 112 -28.56 3.08 -16.74
N LYS A 113 -27.63 3.90 -16.23
CA LYS A 113 -26.97 4.97 -16.97
C LYS A 113 -26.18 4.42 -18.16
N TYR A 114 -25.40 3.35 -17.96
CA TYR A 114 -24.60 2.75 -19.04
C TYR A 114 -25.42 1.98 -20.08
N LEU A 115 -26.59 1.46 -19.70
CA LEU A 115 -27.61 0.98 -20.63
C LEU A 115 -28.32 2.11 -21.40
N LYS A 116 -27.95 3.38 -21.14
CA LYS A 116 -28.47 4.59 -21.81
C LYS A 116 -29.97 4.76 -21.68
N LEU A 117 -30.53 4.26 -20.57
CA LEU A 117 -31.94 4.36 -20.29
C LEU A 117 -32.31 5.73 -19.72
N PRO A 118 -33.55 6.21 -19.90
CA PRO A 118 -33.93 7.55 -19.47
C PRO A 118 -34.06 7.66 -17.95
N GLU A 119 -33.11 8.34 -17.31
CA GLU A 119 -33.09 8.54 -15.85
C GLU A 119 -34.37 9.19 -15.31
N ALA A 120 -35.01 10.04 -16.11
CA ALA A 120 -36.29 10.67 -15.74
C ALA A 120 -37.41 9.64 -15.54
N THR A 121 -37.44 8.58 -16.36
CA THR A 121 -38.43 7.49 -16.26
C THR A 121 -38.21 6.71 -14.96
N ARG A 122 -36.96 6.32 -14.66
CA ARG A 122 -36.62 5.66 -13.40
C ARG A 122 -36.95 6.50 -12.17
N LYS A 123 -36.62 7.79 -12.23
CA LYS A 123 -36.92 8.73 -11.14
C LYS A 123 -38.42 8.84 -10.90
N ALA A 124 -39.23 9.02 -11.95
CA ALA A 124 -40.69 9.11 -11.84
C ALA A 124 -41.28 7.83 -11.22
N TYR A 125 -40.80 6.66 -11.67
CA TYR A 125 -41.20 5.36 -11.10
C TYR A 125 -40.93 5.28 -9.60
N TRP A 126 -39.74 5.69 -9.15
CA TRP A 126 -39.36 5.67 -7.73
C TRP A 126 -40.07 6.74 -6.88
N GLU A 127 -40.55 7.82 -7.51
CA GLU A 127 -41.39 8.85 -6.88
C GLU A 127 -42.87 8.42 -6.77
N GLY A 128 -43.21 7.21 -7.23
CA GLY A 128 -44.53 6.59 -7.09
C GLY A 128 -45.41 6.70 -8.33
N ASP A 129 -44.88 7.17 -9.46
CA ASP A 129 -45.56 7.12 -10.76
C ASP A 129 -45.29 5.76 -11.43
N GLU A 130 -45.88 4.70 -10.90
CA GLU A 130 -45.71 3.33 -11.38
C GLU A 130 -46.28 3.12 -12.80
N GLU A 131 -47.05 4.07 -13.34
CA GLU A 131 -47.53 4.06 -14.73
C GLU A 131 -46.43 4.50 -15.72
N GLN A 132 -45.43 5.25 -15.25
CA GLN A 132 -44.31 5.71 -16.05
C GLN A 132 -43.30 4.57 -16.26
N MET A 133 -43.50 3.84 -17.36
CA MET A 133 -42.70 2.69 -17.77
C MET A 133 -41.74 3.04 -18.92
N LEU A 134 -40.70 2.23 -19.11
CA LEU A 134 -39.88 2.29 -20.34
C LEU A 134 -40.76 2.00 -21.56
N THR A 135 -40.56 2.76 -22.63
CA THR A 135 -41.20 2.51 -23.92
C THR A 135 -40.62 1.27 -24.58
N HIS A 136 -41.33 0.73 -25.57
CA HIS A 136 -40.82 -0.41 -26.35
C HIS A 136 -39.49 -0.09 -27.05
N GLU A 137 -39.32 1.14 -27.56
CA GLU A 137 -38.06 1.60 -28.16
C GLU A 137 -36.91 1.62 -27.14
N GLU A 138 -37.17 2.06 -25.92
CA GLU A 138 -36.17 2.07 -24.84
C GLU A 138 -35.82 0.65 -24.36
N LEU A 139 -36.77 -0.28 -24.38
CA LEU A 139 -36.50 -1.70 -24.14
C LEU A 139 -35.61 -2.29 -25.23
N LEU A 140 -35.87 -2.00 -26.50
CA LEU A 140 -35.01 -2.44 -27.60
C LEU A 140 -33.62 -1.79 -27.53
N LEU A 141 -33.51 -0.54 -27.08
CA LEU A 141 -32.21 0.10 -26.85
C LEU A 141 -31.38 -0.64 -25.78
N ALA A 142 -32.02 -1.10 -24.69
CA ALA A 142 -31.35 -1.93 -23.69
C ALA A 142 -30.89 -3.28 -24.27
N LEU A 143 -31.63 -3.85 -25.23
CA LEU A 143 -31.22 -5.07 -25.93
C LEU A 143 -29.91 -4.87 -26.72
N GLU A 144 -29.75 -3.70 -27.33
CA GLU A 144 -28.59 -3.36 -28.18
C GLU A 144 -27.40 -2.77 -27.40
N THR A 145 -27.58 -2.42 -26.13
CA THR A 145 -26.56 -1.78 -25.30
C THR A 145 -26.00 -2.77 -24.28
N ASP A 146 -24.68 -2.91 -24.24
CA ASP A 146 -24.00 -3.78 -23.29
C ASP A 146 -23.37 -2.96 -22.16
N LEU A 147 -23.29 -3.58 -20.98
CA LEU A 147 -22.47 -3.12 -19.87
C LEU A 147 -20.99 -3.32 -20.24
N ASP A 148 -20.38 -2.28 -20.80
CA ASP A 148 -19.04 -2.30 -21.37
C ASP A 148 -17.92 -2.06 -20.34
N GLN A 149 -16.69 -1.89 -20.82
CA GLN A 149 -15.54 -1.66 -19.95
C GLN A 149 -15.66 -0.35 -19.17
N ASP A 150 -16.28 0.69 -19.73
CA ASP A 150 -16.42 1.97 -19.04
C ASP A 150 -17.36 1.84 -17.82
N TYR A 151 -18.36 0.95 -17.89
CA TYR A 151 -19.17 0.56 -16.74
C TYR A 151 -18.36 -0.20 -15.69
N VAL A 152 -17.57 -1.18 -16.11
CA VAL A 152 -16.70 -1.96 -15.20
C VAL A 152 -15.73 -1.03 -14.47
N ASP A 153 -15.08 -0.13 -15.19
CA ASP A 153 -14.14 0.84 -14.62
C ASP A 153 -14.85 1.78 -13.63
N GLU A 154 -16.08 2.25 -13.92
CA GLU A 154 -16.84 3.07 -12.97
C GLU A 154 -17.16 2.29 -11.68
N VAL A 155 -17.62 1.04 -11.80
CA VAL A 155 -17.99 0.20 -10.65
C VAL A 155 -16.80 -0.12 -9.75
N PHE A 156 -15.62 -0.39 -10.31
CA PHE A 156 -14.43 -0.79 -9.54
C PHE A 156 -13.47 0.36 -9.19
N SER A 157 -13.78 1.59 -9.61
CA SER A 157 -12.92 2.76 -9.40
C SER A 157 -12.56 3.00 -7.94
N ALA A 158 -13.50 2.80 -7.01
CA ALA A 158 -13.26 3.08 -5.60
C ALA A 158 -12.32 2.05 -4.95
N SER A 159 -12.50 0.75 -5.21
CA SER A 159 -11.55 -0.24 -4.71
C SER A 159 -10.18 -0.13 -5.37
N GLU A 160 -10.09 0.24 -6.65
CA GLU A 160 -8.83 0.50 -7.34
C GLU A 160 -8.03 1.62 -6.66
N ASP A 161 -8.67 2.77 -6.39
CA ASP A 161 -8.07 3.89 -5.66
C ASP A 161 -7.57 3.45 -4.26
N GLU A 162 -8.35 2.61 -3.56
CA GLU A 162 -7.99 2.09 -2.24
C GLU A 162 -6.80 1.11 -2.29
N PHE A 163 -6.71 0.26 -3.33
CA PHE A 163 -5.55 -0.61 -3.54
C PHE A 163 -4.30 0.20 -3.89
N GLU A 164 -4.41 1.24 -4.73
CA GLU A 164 -3.28 2.11 -5.04
C GLU A 164 -2.76 2.82 -3.77
N ALA A 165 -3.67 3.30 -2.92
CA ALA A 165 -3.30 3.88 -1.64
C ALA A 165 -2.58 2.88 -0.72
N ALA A 166 -3.04 1.62 -0.67
CA ALA A 166 -2.40 0.55 0.09
C ALA A 166 -0.98 0.26 -0.44
N ASP A 167 -0.81 0.17 -1.75
CA ASP A 167 0.48 -0.10 -2.41
C ASP A 167 1.49 1.03 -2.18
N LYS A 168 1.03 2.28 -2.28
CA LYS A 168 1.84 3.45 -1.94
C LYS A 168 2.33 3.37 -0.50
N ARG A 169 1.44 3.05 0.44
CA ARG A 169 1.81 2.96 1.86
C ARG A 169 2.76 1.80 2.13
N PHE A 170 2.57 0.67 1.45
CA PHE A 170 3.50 -0.45 1.49
C PHE A 170 4.89 -0.06 0.98
N ALA A 171 4.96 0.70 -0.12
CA ALA A 171 6.22 1.18 -0.68
C ALA A 171 6.96 2.11 0.29
N GLU A 172 6.25 2.99 1.00
CA GLU A 172 6.81 3.81 2.08
C GLU A 172 7.39 2.96 3.22
N GLY A 173 6.67 1.91 3.63
CA GLY A 173 7.17 0.96 4.64
C GLY A 173 8.44 0.23 4.21
N ARG A 174 8.52 -0.13 2.92
CA ARG A 174 9.73 -0.73 2.33
C ARG A 174 10.91 0.23 2.31
N ASP A 175 10.69 1.48 1.93
CA ASP A 175 11.73 2.51 1.94
C ASP A 175 12.25 2.76 3.37
N ALA A 176 11.35 2.87 4.35
CA ALA A 176 11.71 2.99 5.76
C ALA A 176 12.53 1.79 6.24
N ASN A 177 12.13 0.56 5.91
CA ASN A 177 12.87 -0.64 6.28
C ASN A 177 14.30 -0.62 5.72
N ASN A 178 14.44 -0.29 4.44
CA ASN A 178 15.74 -0.23 3.79
C ASN A 178 16.67 0.82 4.44
N LYS A 179 16.13 1.96 4.88
CA LYS A 179 16.90 2.97 5.63
C LYS A 179 17.33 2.43 7.00
N GLY A 180 16.44 1.73 7.71
CA GLY A 180 16.76 1.07 8.97
C GLY A 180 17.90 0.05 8.84
N ASP A 181 17.85 -0.81 7.81
CA ASP A 181 18.87 -1.81 7.51
C ASP A 181 20.27 -1.18 7.28
N GLN A 182 20.32 0.01 6.65
CA GLN A 182 21.58 0.74 6.45
C GLN A 182 22.19 1.21 7.78
N PHE A 183 21.36 1.65 8.74
CA PHE A 183 21.86 1.99 10.07
C PHE A 183 22.27 0.75 10.87
N SER A 184 21.55 -0.37 10.72
CA SER A 184 21.96 -1.67 11.29
C SER A 184 23.38 -2.04 10.83
N LEU A 185 23.65 -1.91 9.51
CA LEU A 185 24.98 -2.13 8.94
C LEU A 185 26.03 -1.16 9.51
N ALA A 186 25.71 0.13 9.64
CA ALA A 186 26.61 1.11 10.25
C ALA A 186 26.97 0.73 11.70
N GLY A 187 25.99 0.28 12.48
CA GLY A 187 26.19 -0.22 13.85
C GLY A 187 27.14 -1.42 13.91
N VAL A 188 27.01 -2.37 12.98
CA VAL A 188 27.92 -3.52 12.86
C VAL A 188 29.35 -3.06 12.55
N ILE A 189 29.54 -2.15 11.58
CA ILE A 189 30.86 -1.62 11.22
C ILE A 189 31.52 -0.93 12.43
N LEU A 190 30.76 -0.12 13.17
CA LEU A 190 31.27 0.57 14.37
C LEU A 190 31.60 -0.41 15.49
N THR A 191 30.83 -1.48 15.66
CA THR A 191 31.13 -2.55 16.62
C THR A 191 32.43 -3.28 16.27
N VAL A 192 32.70 -3.53 14.99
CA VAL A 192 33.98 -4.08 14.52
C VAL A 192 35.13 -3.13 14.84
N ALA A 193 34.94 -1.82 14.69
CA ALA A 193 35.95 -0.83 15.09
C ALA A 193 36.25 -0.87 16.60
N LEU A 194 35.20 -0.96 17.43
CA LEU A 194 35.32 -1.09 18.88
C LEU A 194 36.08 -2.36 19.28
N PHE A 195 35.80 -3.48 18.63
CA PHE A 195 36.49 -4.73 18.87
C PHE A 195 38.01 -4.60 18.67
N PHE A 196 38.43 -4.01 17.54
CA PHE A 196 39.86 -3.81 17.25
C PHE A 196 40.52 -2.81 18.21
N ALA A 197 39.82 -1.75 18.59
CA ALA A 197 40.32 -0.81 19.59
C ALA A 197 40.45 -1.45 20.98
N GLY A 198 39.50 -2.30 21.37
CA GLY A 198 39.56 -3.07 22.62
C GLY A 198 40.72 -4.07 22.63
N LEU A 199 40.93 -4.80 21.53
CA LEU A 199 42.09 -5.69 21.38
C LEU A 199 43.41 -4.93 21.48
N SER A 200 43.48 -3.69 20.98
CA SER A 200 44.69 -2.87 21.04
C SER A 200 45.18 -2.64 22.48
N LEU A 201 44.28 -2.56 23.46
CA LEU A 201 44.60 -2.40 24.88
C LEU A 201 45.19 -3.67 25.53
N VAL A 202 44.92 -4.84 24.96
CA VAL A 202 45.39 -6.12 25.49
C VAL A 202 46.86 -6.38 25.13
N PHE A 203 47.30 -5.92 23.96
CA PHE A 203 48.66 -6.17 23.48
C PHE A 203 49.69 -5.21 24.10
N LYS A 204 50.77 -5.77 24.65
CA LYS A 204 51.92 -5.00 25.19
C LYS A 204 53.06 -4.81 24.18
N THR A 205 52.90 -5.31 22.96
CA THR A 205 53.90 -5.26 21.87
C THR A 205 53.53 -4.19 20.84
N LYS A 206 54.38 -4.00 19.81
CA LYS A 206 54.09 -3.09 18.69
C LYS A 206 52.77 -3.39 17.95
N MET A 207 52.23 -4.61 18.09
CA MET A 207 50.92 -5.00 17.53
C MET A 207 49.77 -4.13 18.05
N ARG A 208 49.89 -3.51 19.23
CA ARG A 208 48.89 -2.60 19.77
C ARG A 208 48.57 -1.43 18.83
N TRP A 209 49.59 -0.89 18.16
CA TRP A 209 49.43 0.19 17.19
C TRP A 209 48.80 -0.27 15.88
N ALA A 210 49.06 -1.51 15.45
CA ALA A 210 48.43 -2.07 14.25
C ALA A 210 46.92 -2.24 14.45
N PHE A 211 46.50 -2.82 15.58
CA PHE A 211 45.08 -2.98 15.91
C PHE A 211 44.38 -1.63 16.14
N LEU A 212 45.03 -0.69 16.82
CA LEU A 212 44.49 0.66 17.00
C LEU A 212 44.32 1.37 15.63
N GLY A 213 45.29 1.23 14.73
CA GLY A 213 45.22 1.79 13.38
C GLY A 213 44.06 1.22 12.55
N VAL A 214 43.89 -0.11 12.55
CA VAL A 214 42.74 -0.77 11.89
C VAL A 214 41.43 -0.31 12.49
N GLY A 215 41.29 -0.32 13.82
CA GLY A 215 40.08 0.15 14.50
C GLY A 215 39.76 1.61 14.16
N THR A 216 40.78 2.48 14.07
CA THR A 216 40.59 3.89 13.67
C THR A 216 40.08 4.02 12.24
N LEU A 217 40.66 3.27 11.29
CA LEU A 217 40.23 3.29 9.90
C LEU A 217 38.78 2.80 9.74
N VAL A 218 38.42 1.71 10.41
CA VAL A 218 37.05 1.18 10.39
C VAL A 218 36.08 2.15 11.03
N LEU A 219 36.46 2.81 12.14
CA LEU A 219 35.62 3.81 12.80
C LEU A 219 35.34 5.01 11.88
N ILE A 220 36.38 5.57 11.26
CA ILE A 220 36.22 6.71 10.35
C ILE A 220 35.37 6.32 9.15
N GLY A 221 35.59 5.13 8.58
CA GLY A 221 34.77 4.59 7.50
C GLY A 221 33.30 4.41 7.90
N GLY A 222 33.04 3.84 9.08
CA GLY A 222 31.70 3.63 9.61
C GLY A 222 30.95 4.94 9.89
N LEU A 223 31.60 5.91 10.53
CA LEU A 223 31.01 7.24 10.77
C LEU A 223 30.80 8.00 9.46
N GLY A 224 31.74 7.90 8.51
CA GLY A 224 31.62 8.48 7.18
C GLY A 224 30.42 7.92 6.44
N PHE A 225 30.29 6.59 6.39
CA PHE A 225 29.12 5.93 5.82
C PHE A 225 27.82 6.38 6.50
N MET A 226 27.76 6.34 7.83
CA MET A 226 26.59 6.77 8.61
C MET A 226 26.18 8.22 8.34
N SER A 227 27.15 9.12 8.10
CA SER A 227 26.87 10.52 7.76
C SER A 227 26.21 10.72 6.40
N THR A 228 26.30 9.74 5.50
CA THR A 228 25.65 9.78 4.17
C THR A 228 24.22 9.24 4.17
N LEU A 229 23.79 8.60 5.26
CA LEU A 229 22.48 7.98 5.37
C LEU A 229 21.38 9.02 5.64
N SER A 230 20.14 8.67 5.31
CA SER A 230 18.97 9.49 5.62
C SER A 230 18.56 9.30 7.08
N TRP A 231 18.71 10.32 7.90
CA TRP A 231 18.31 10.29 9.31
C TRP A 231 16.79 10.42 9.43
N ALA A 232 16.22 9.72 10.42
CA ALA A 232 14.80 9.81 10.77
C ALA A 232 14.47 11.12 11.50
#